data_AF-A0A1T4US01-F1
#
_entry.id   AF-A0A1T4US01-F1
#
_cell.length_a   1.000
_cell.length_b   1.000
_cell.length_c   1.000
_cell.angle_alpha   90.00
_cell.angle_beta   90.00
_cell.angle_gamma   90.00
#
_symmetry.space_group_name_H-M   'P 1'
#
loop_
_entity.id
_entity.type
_entity.pdbx_description
1 polymer ?
#
loop_
_entity_poly.entity_id
_entity_poly.type
_entity_poly.pdbx_seq_one_letter_code
_entity_poly.pdbx_strand_id
1 'polypeptide(L)'
;MPIPQYLIPSLLCVSISILSGCNDDNTNSTPIPEEPTQAAEESDPSLAIEEDNCDVDNFQLLDFTPWQRENGYWVGEYTLLGADGTPQVSSRWPYRYDNYKGFIHLEVIGNAIKQRNVFLYPPKLAELCDATTEALGNGQCGINGNEKIFSADQKATDCSGNISGPFESFGMTLDTNTTLIGDDTVLYQVRMPDGSIIQNQLTTLPPNDSRVRTAQGFFSGSSTYASYYRERKVTQEEFFQLLAAARVEYNILETDHCGYDNTNQPSQTTCDEHFGLDLSAE
;
A
#
# COMPACT_ATOMS: atom_id res chain seq x y z
N MET A 1 -16.14 -56.18 -5.48
CA MET A 1 -14.77 -56.50 -5.95
C MET A 1 -13.81 -55.43 -5.45
N PRO A 2 -12.49 -55.69 -5.34
CA PRO A 2 -11.60 -54.92 -4.46
C PRO A 2 -10.71 -53.87 -5.15
N ILE A 3 -10.12 -53.03 -4.29
CA ILE A 3 -8.89 -52.21 -4.42
C ILE A 3 -7.63 -53.08 -4.74
N PRO A 4 -6.39 -52.57 -5.02
CA PRO A 4 -5.86 -51.21 -4.74
C PRO A 4 -4.90 -50.58 -5.80
N GLN A 5 -4.38 -49.37 -5.50
CA GLN A 5 -2.98 -48.84 -5.70
C GLN A 5 -2.34 -48.87 -7.14
N TYR A 6 -1.44 -47.96 -7.53
CA TYR A 6 -0.14 -47.68 -6.88
C TYR A 6 0.59 -46.40 -7.37
N LEU A 7 1.47 -45.89 -6.47
CA LEU A 7 2.77 -45.24 -6.66
C LEU A 7 2.98 -44.01 -7.58
N ILE A 8 3.55 -42.98 -6.93
CA ILE A 8 4.51 -42.03 -7.49
C ILE A 8 5.80 -42.77 -7.93
N PRO A 9 6.43 -42.35 -9.04
CA PRO A 9 7.89 -42.37 -9.10
C PRO A 9 8.47 -40.98 -9.45
N SER A 10 9.40 -40.51 -8.62
CA SER A 10 10.37 -39.48 -8.99
C SER A 10 11.49 -40.08 -9.82
N LEU A 11 12.05 -39.38 -10.84
CA LEU A 11 13.50 -39.43 -11.13
C LEU A 11 14.02 -38.34 -12.12
N LEU A 12 15.21 -37.84 -11.78
CA LEU A 12 16.34 -37.29 -12.54
C LEU A 12 16.29 -37.00 -14.06
N CYS A 13 16.64 -35.75 -14.41
CA CYS A 13 17.87 -35.28 -15.13
C CYS A 13 18.38 -35.88 -16.47
N VAL A 14 19.17 -35.04 -17.18
CA VAL A 14 20.03 -35.29 -18.40
C VAL A 14 19.20 -35.58 -19.68
N SER A 15 19.51 -35.15 -20.92
CA SER A 15 20.75 -34.72 -21.60
C SER A 15 20.46 -33.68 -22.72
N ILE A 16 21.24 -32.62 -22.93
CA ILE A 16 22.43 -32.46 -23.82
C ILE A 16 22.21 -32.75 -25.33
N SER A 17 22.34 -31.70 -26.17
CA SER A 17 22.86 -31.65 -27.57
C SER A 17 22.93 -30.15 -27.98
N ILE A 18 24.00 -29.46 -28.42
CA ILE A 18 25.30 -29.69 -29.12
C ILE A 18 25.26 -29.13 -30.58
N LEU A 19 26.43 -28.62 -31.07
CA LEU A 19 26.77 -27.98 -32.37
C LEU A 19 26.44 -26.48 -32.51
N SER A 20 27.22 -25.62 -33.20
CA SER A 20 28.65 -25.57 -33.66
C SER A 20 28.85 -24.18 -34.34
N GLY A 21 29.95 -23.42 -34.32
CA GLY A 21 31.41 -23.63 -34.42
C GLY A 21 32.12 -22.23 -34.38
N CYS A 22 33.43 -22.08 -34.18
CA CYS A 22 34.52 -22.13 -35.19
C CYS A 22 34.28 -21.19 -36.41
N ASN A 23 35.19 -20.30 -36.84
CA ASN A 23 36.59 -19.99 -36.46
C ASN A 23 36.88 -18.47 -36.76
N ASP A 24 38.07 -17.85 -36.82
CA ASP A 24 39.49 -18.24 -36.95
C ASP A 24 40.44 -17.12 -36.38
N ASP A 25 41.77 -17.22 -36.54
CA ASP A 25 42.80 -16.30 -35.99
C ASP A 25 43.19 -15.08 -36.85
N ASN A 26 43.80 -14.06 -36.22
CA ASN A 26 45.02 -13.43 -36.76
C ASN A 26 45.90 -12.83 -35.63
N THR A 27 47.23 -12.87 -35.79
CA THR A 27 48.22 -12.48 -34.76
C THR A 27 49.26 -11.50 -35.31
N ASN A 28 49.79 -10.61 -34.45
CA ASN A 28 51.14 -10.05 -34.65
C ASN A 28 51.76 -9.45 -33.36
N SER A 29 53.08 -9.39 -33.33
CA SER A 29 53.94 -8.81 -32.27
C SER A 29 55.05 -7.97 -32.93
N THR A 30 55.99 -7.26 -32.28
CA THR A 30 56.50 -7.08 -30.89
C THR A 30 57.31 -5.76 -30.91
N PRO A 31 58.00 -5.24 -29.85
CA PRO A 31 58.13 -5.67 -28.44
C PRO A 31 57.95 -4.51 -27.41
N ILE A 32 58.31 -4.79 -26.15
CA ILE A 32 58.48 -3.81 -25.04
C ILE A 32 59.91 -3.24 -25.05
N PRO A 33 60.13 -2.00 -24.57
CA PRO A 33 61.19 -1.81 -23.55
C PRO A 33 60.80 -0.86 -22.38
N GLU A 34 61.06 -1.36 -21.16
CA GLU A 34 61.59 -0.67 -19.97
C GLU A 34 60.94 0.63 -19.41
N GLU A 35 60.37 0.50 -18.20
CA GLU A 35 60.37 1.49 -17.11
C GLU A 35 61.82 1.84 -16.64
N PRO A 36 62.10 2.87 -15.80
CA PRO A 36 61.17 3.53 -14.86
C PRO A 36 61.27 5.08 -14.73
N THR A 37 60.24 5.71 -14.17
CA THR A 37 60.44 6.84 -13.23
C THR A 37 59.23 7.01 -12.30
N GLN A 38 59.48 7.37 -11.04
CA GLN A 38 58.43 7.66 -10.06
C GLN A 38 57.74 9.01 -10.38
N ALA A 39 56.41 9.00 -10.42
CA ALA A 39 55.57 10.20 -10.25
C ALA A 39 54.87 10.10 -8.89
N ALA A 40 54.65 11.24 -8.22
CA ALA A 40 54.11 11.25 -6.87
C ALA A 40 52.61 10.94 -6.83
N GLU A 41 52.17 10.27 -5.77
CA GLU A 41 50.77 10.25 -5.37
C GLU A 41 50.39 11.64 -4.84
N GLU A 42 49.95 12.54 -5.72
CA GLU A 42 49.14 13.66 -5.28
C GLU A 42 47.80 13.08 -4.80
N SER A 43 47.65 13.01 -3.48
CA SER A 43 46.39 12.64 -2.84
C SER A 43 45.36 13.72 -3.15
N ASP A 44 44.53 13.50 -4.17
CA ASP A 44 43.33 14.27 -4.43
C ASP A 44 42.56 14.41 -3.11
N PRO A 45 42.35 15.63 -2.57
CA PRO A 45 41.65 15.81 -1.32
C PRO A 45 40.18 15.48 -1.54
N SER A 46 39.84 14.19 -1.43
CA SER A 46 38.48 13.69 -1.61
C SER A 46 37.57 14.55 -0.74
N LEU A 47 36.70 15.30 -1.39
CA LEU A 47 35.67 16.08 -0.74
C LEU A 47 34.78 15.09 0.02
N ALA A 48 35.15 14.87 1.28
CA ALA A 48 34.26 14.35 2.30
C ALA A 48 33.13 15.37 2.38
N ILE A 49 32.08 15.12 1.58
CA ILE A 49 30.75 15.60 1.88
C ILE A 49 30.53 15.18 3.32
N GLU A 50 30.47 16.14 4.23
CA GLU A 50 30.18 15.84 5.64
C GLU A 50 28.88 15.04 5.64
N GLU A 51 28.82 13.95 6.42
CA GLU A 51 27.57 13.23 6.61
C GLU A 51 26.61 14.19 7.29
N ASP A 52 25.77 14.83 6.47
CA ASP A 52 24.92 15.95 6.86
C ASP A 52 24.05 15.47 8.01
N ASN A 53 24.29 16.03 9.20
CA ASN A 53 23.83 15.45 10.47
C ASN A 53 22.34 15.73 10.66
N CYS A 54 21.57 15.00 9.86
CA CYS A 54 20.14 15.10 9.65
C CYS A 54 19.40 14.95 10.98
N ASP A 55 18.83 16.07 11.43
CA ASP A 55 17.94 16.11 12.58
C ASP A 55 16.54 15.64 12.16
N VAL A 56 16.36 14.31 12.10
CA VAL A 56 15.11 13.65 11.73
C VAL A 56 13.95 14.07 12.65
N ASP A 57 14.22 14.47 13.90
CA ASP A 57 13.19 14.89 14.86
C ASP A 57 12.66 16.32 14.60
N ASN A 58 13.49 17.22 14.08
CA ASN A 58 13.09 18.60 13.72
C ASN A 58 12.79 18.80 12.21
N PHE A 59 13.08 17.81 11.38
CA PHE A 59 12.80 17.76 9.94
C PHE A 59 11.32 18.00 9.58
N GLN A 60 11.06 18.61 8.42
CA GLN A 60 9.71 18.96 7.96
C GLN A 60 9.35 18.20 6.67
N LEU A 61 8.41 17.25 6.76
CA LEU A 61 7.93 16.50 5.58
C LEU A 61 7.28 17.43 4.55
N LEU A 62 6.67 18.54 4.98
CA LEU A 62 6.05 19.53 4.09
C LEU A 62 7.05 20.34 3.23
N ASP A 63 8.36 20.16 3.39
CA ASP A 63 9.34 20.69 2.43
C ASP A 63 9.32 19.91 1.09
N PHE A 64 8.69 18.73 1.06
CA PHE A 64 8.68 17.83 -0.11
C PHE A 64 7.36 17.90 -0.87
N THR A 65 7.46 18.13 -2.19
CA THR A 65 6.31 18.27 -3.10
C THR A 65 5.27 17.14 -2.97
N PRO A 66 5.63 15.84 -2.85
CA PRO A 66 4.64 14.77 -2.67
C PRO A 66 3.86 14.89 -1.36
N TRP A 67 4.51 15.21 -0.24
CA TRP A 67 3.84 15.34 1.07
C TRP A 67 2.96 16.59 1.16
N GLN A 68 3.36 17.70 0.54
CA GLN A 68 2.48 18.86 0.34
C GLN A 68 1.20 18.49 -0.42
N ARG A 69 1.31 17.62 -1.44
CA ARG A 69 0.16 17.13 -2.20
C ARG A 69 -0.69 16.18 -1.34
N GLU A 70 -0.11 15.16 -0.73
CA GLU A 70 -0.84 14.16 0.09
C GLU A 70 -1.60 14.77 1.29
N ASN A 71 -1.04 15.79 1.94
CA ASN A 71 -1.63 16.44 3.12
C ASN A 71 -3.02 17.05 2.85
N GLY A 72 -4.06 16.54 3.50
CA GLY A 72 -5.43 17.04 3.44
C GLY A 72 -6.50 15.95 3.36
N TYR A 73 -7.70 16.35 2.92
CA TYR A 73 -8.88 15.49 2.79
C TYR A 73 -9.07 15.03 1.34
N TRP A 74 -9.35 13.74 1.16
CA TRP A 74 -9.52 13.11 -0.15
C TRP A 74 -10.76 12.21 -0.20
N VAL A 75 -11.46 12.22 -1.33
CA VAL A 75 -12.59 11.32 -1.60
C VAL A 75 -12.39 10.62 -2.93
N GLY A 76 -12.75 9.34 -3.03
CA GLY A 76 -12.56 8.57 -4.25
C GLY A 76 -13.40 7.30 -4.42
N GLU A 77 -13.37 6.80 -5.66
CA GLU A 77 -14.03 5.58 -6.12
C GLU A 77 -12.99 4.46 -6.28
N TYR A 78 -13.17 3.35 -5.56
CA TYR A 78 -12.17 2.30 -5.36
C TYR A 78 -12.66 0.95 -5.87
N THR A 79 -11.70 0.13 -6.31
CA THR A 79 -11.92 -1.27 -6.71
C THR A 79 -10.84 -2.14 -6.08
N LEU A 80 -11.23 -3.28 -5.51
CA LEU A 80 -10.32 -4.33 -5.02
C LEU A 80 -10.68 -5.64 -5.73
N LEU A 81 -9.66 -6.27 -6.31
CA LEU A 81 -9.71 -7.48 -7.12
C LEU A 81 -8.94 -8.61 -6.42
N GLY A 82 -9.40 -9.85 -6.57
CA GLY A 82 -8.66 -11.03 -6.16
C GLY A 82 -7.51 -11.38 -7.11
N ALA A 83 -6.79 -12.45 -6.79
CA ALA A 83 -5.67 -12.96 -7.60
C ALA A 83 -6.03 -13.36 -9.04
N ASP A 84 -7.32 -13.58 -9.34
CA ASP A 84 -7.85 -13.87 -10.68
C ASP A 84 -8.24 -12.62 -11.49
N GLY A 85 -8.12 -11.42 -10.90
CA GLY A 85 -8.52 -10.15 -11.51
C GLY A 85 -10.03 -9.87 -11.46
N THR A 86 -10.83 -10.72 -10.82
CA THR A 86 -12.27 -10.45 -10.56
C THR A 86 -12.45 -9.67 -9.25
N PRO A 87 -13.58 -8.97 -9.02
CA PRO A 87 -13.82 -8.26 -7.76
C PRO A 87 -13.70 -9.17 -6.53
N GLN A 88 -12.99 -8.71 -5.51
CA GLN A 88 -12.70 -9.50 -4.31
C GLN A 88 -14.00 -9.91 -3.60
N VAL A 89 -14.10 -11.20 -3.25
CA VAL A 89 -15.17 -11.75 -2.42
C VAL A 89 -14.63 -12.08 -1.03
N SER A 90 -15.42 -11.85 0.02
CA SER A 90 -15.05 -12.20 1.40
C SER A 90 -16.20 -12.89 2.13
N SER A 91 -15.89 -13.98 2.82
CA SER A 91 -16.80 -14.66 3.75
C SER A 91 -16.91 -13.97 5.12
N ARG A 92 -16.02 -13.01 5.41
CA ARG A 92 -16.01 -12.22 6.67
C ARG A 92 -16.42 -10.75 6.48
N TRP A 93 -16.63 -10.32 5.24
CA TRP A 93 -17.14 -8.99 4.88
C TRP A 93 -18.12 -9.14 3.71
N PRO A 94 -19.42 -9.34 3.96
CA PRO A 94 -20.39 -9.73 2.94
C PRO A 94 -20.81 -8.59 1.99
N TYR A 95 -19.94 -7.62 1.74
CA TYR A 95 -20.18 -6.43 0.93
C TYR A 95 -19.30 -6.41 -0.32
N ARG A 96 -19.64 -5.57 -1.30
CA ARG A 96 -19.00 -5.57 -2.62
C ARG A 96 -17.71 -4.74 -2.65
N TYR A 97 -16.73 -5.24 -3.39
CA TYR A 97 -15.43 -4.59 -3.62
C TYR A 97 -15.21 -4.11 -5.06
N ASP A 98 -16.23 -4.22 -5.93
CA ASP A 98 -16.17 -3.87 -7.35
C ASP A 98 -16.15 -2.35 -7.59
N ASN A 99 -17.05 -1.62 -6.94
CA ASN A 99 -16.98 -0.16 -6.83
C ASN A 99 -17.48 0.28 -5.44
N TYR A 100 -16.55 0.63 -4.57
CA TYR A 100 -16.79 1.11 -3.20
C TYR A 100 -16.12 2.48 -3.00
N LYS A 101 -16.55 3.25 -2.00
CA LYS A 101 -16.05 4.61 -1.79
C LYS A 101 -15.02 4.66 -0.67
N GLY A 102 -14.13 5.64 -0.71
CA GLY A 102 -13.20 5.91 0.37
C GLY A 102 -12.96 7.38 0.62
N PHE A 103 -12.71 7.65 1.89
CA PHE A 103 -12.62 8.96 2.50
C PHE A 103 -11.36 8.96 3.36
N ILE A 104 -10.33 9.67 2.92
CA ILE A 104 -8.98 9.64 3.47
C ILE A 104 -8.62 11.02 3.99
N HIS A 105 -8.40 11.16 5.29
CA HIS A 105 -7.69 12.30 5.86
C HIS A 105 -6.22 11.91 6.08
N LEU A 106 -5.30 12.77 5.61
CA LEU A 106 -3.85 12.68 5.83
C LEU A 106 -3.38 14.00 6.42
N GLU A 107 -2.94 13.98 7.67
CA GLU A 107 -2.46 15.14 8.41
C GLU A 107 -0.93 15.04 8.56
N VAL A 108 -0.18 15.96 7.96
CA VAL A 108 1.29 16.04 8.08
C VAL A 108 1.66 17.05 9.16
N ILE A 109 2.35 16.59 10.20
CA ILE A 109 2.79 17.40 11.35
C ILE A 109 4.31 17.24 11.52
N GLY A 110 5.09 18.22 11.04
CA GLY A 110 6.55 18.19 11.14
C GLY A 110 7.14 16.96 10.45
N ASN A 111 7.76 16.08 11.24
CA ASN A 111 8.36 14.83 10.78
C ASN A 111 7.40 13.62 10.73
N ALA A 112 6.10 13.82 11.00
CA ALA A 112 5.12 12.75 11.14
C ALA A 112 3.91 12.92 10.20
N ILE A 113 3.25 11.81 9.87
CA ILE A 113 1.95 11.78 9.18
C ILE A 113 0.97 10.93 9.99
N LYS A 114 -0.25 11.44 10.18
CA LYS A 114 -1.40 10.65 10.62
C LYS A 114 -2.34 10.41 9.44
N GLN A 115 -2.70 9.15 9.20
CA GLN A 115 -3.71 8.77 8.22
C GLN A 115 -4.97 8.26 8.94
N ARG A 116 -6.14 8.82 8.60
CA ARG A 116 -7.45 8.39 9.11
C ARG A 116 -8.41 8.18 7.94
N ASN A 117 -8.72 6.92 7.69
CA ASN A 117 -9.53 6.47 6.55
C ASN A 117 -10.89 5.98 7.03
N VAL A 118 -11.93 6.17 6.21
CA VAL A 118 -13.11 5.31 6.23
C VAL A 118 -13.44 4.85 4.81
N PHE A 119 -13.76 3.55 4.66
CA PHE A 119 -14.10 2.90 3.40
C PHE A 119 -15.55 2.44 3.47
N LEU A 120 -16.40 2.92 2.55
CA LEU A 120 -17.84 2.67 2.52
C LEU A 120 -18.14 1.66 1.41
N TYR A 121 -18.79 0.55 1.78
CA TYR A 121 -19.11 -0.54 0.87
C TYR A 121 -20.62 -0.60 0.61
N PRO A 122 -21.07 -0.66 -0.65
CA PRO A 122 -22.48 -0.79 -0.97
C PRO A 122 -23.04 -2.15 -0.51
N PRO A 123 -24.37 -2.28 -0.37
CA PRO A 123 -25.01 -3.55 -0.06
C PRO A 123 -24.56 -4.69 -0.99
N LYS A 124 -24.54 -5.92 -0.47
CA LYS A 124 -24.41 -7.13 -1.30
C LYS A 124 -25.49 -7.12 -2.40
N LEU A 125 -25.23 -7.75 -3.55
CA LEU A 125 -26.30 -7.99 -4.51
C LEU A 125 -27.34 -8.93 -3.86
N ALA A 126 -28.63 -8.58 -3.92
CA ALA A 126 -29.69 -9.31 -3.22
C ALA A 126 -29.82 -10.77 -3.68
N GLU A 127 -29.49 -11.07 -4.93
CA GLU A 127 -29.41 -12.44 -5.48
C GLU A 127 -28.29 -13.29 -4.85
N LEU A 128 -27.34 -12.67 -4.17
CA LEU A 128 -26.26 -13.32 -3.41
C LEU A 128 -26.53 -13.36 -1.90
N CYS A 129 -27.73 -12.97 -1.44
CA CYS A 129 -28.16 -13.09 -0.06
C CYS A 129 -29.01 -14.35 0.13
N ASP A 130 -28.40 -15.41 0.66
CA ASP A 130 -29.11 -16.62 1.08
C ASP A 130 -29.44 -16.59 2.59
N ALA A 131 -30.15 -17.62 3.07
CA ALA A 131 -30.53 -17.76 4.47
C ALA A 131 -29.36 -18.02 5.44
N THR A 132 -28.12 -18.04 4.94
CA THR A 132 -26.87 -18.11 5.75
C THR A 132 -26.01 -16.85 5.58
N THR A 133 -26.40 -15.92 4.72
CA THR A 133 -25.70 -14.66 4.48
C THR A 133 -26.31 -13.57 5.34
N GLU A 134 -25.88 -13.50 6.59
CA GLU A 134 -26.14 -12.35 7.45
C GLU A 134 -25.31 -11.14 6.97
N ALA A 135 -25.82 -9.93 7.19
CA ALA A 135 -24.99 -8.72 7.11
C ALA A 135 -24.10 -8.64 8.36
N LEU A 136 -23.01 -7.88 8.30
CA LEU A 136 -22.22 -7.57 9.50
C LEU A 136 -22.79 -6.27 10.11
N GLY A 137 -22.96 -6.22 11.43
CA GLY A 137 -23.60 -5.09 12.11
C GLY A 137 -25.11 -5.27 12.23
N ASN A 138 -25.85 -4.16 12.22
CA ASN A 138 -27.28 -4.15 12.50
C ASN A 138 -28.15 -4.18 11.22
N GLY A 139 -27.52 -4.09 10.04
CA GLY A 139 -28.18 -4.07 8.74
C GLY A 139 -28.75 -5.41 8.25
N GLN A 140 -29.41 -5.37 7.09
CA GLN A 140 -29.93 -6.53 6.39
C GLN A 140 -29.20 -6.75 5.05
N CYS A 141 -28.84 -8.00 4.75
CA CYS A 141 -28.18 -8.35 3.48
C CYS A 141 -29.04 -7.91 2.28
N GLY A 142 -28.40 -7.30 1.28
CA GLY A 142 -29.07 -6.84 0.07
C GLY A 142 -29.76 -5.47 0.20
N ILE A 143 -29.81 -4.90 1.40
CA ILE A 143 -30.52 -3.65 1.71
C ILE A 143 -29.58 -2.61 2.32
N ASN A 144 -28.70 -3.00 3.25
CA ASN A 144 -27.76 -2.10 3.91
C ASN A 144 -26.33 -2.37 3.43
N GLY A 145 -25.57 -1.29 3.21
CA GLY A 145 -24.11 -1.31 3.15
C GLY A 145 -23.49 -1.33 4.55
N ASN A 146 -22.16 -1.22 4.62
CA ASN A 146 -21.42 -1.03 5.87
C ASN A 146 -20.05 -0.39 5.53
N GLU A 147 -19.33 0.09 6.54
CA GLU A 147 -18.06 0.78 6.40
C GLU A 147 -16.98 0.25 7.34
N LYS A 148 -15.71 0.51 6.99
CA LYS A 148 -14.54 0.20 7.81
C LYS A 148 -13.69 1.42 8.02
N ILE A 149 -13.16 1.60 9.22
CA ILE A 149 -12.05 2.53 9.45
C ILE A 149 -10.69 1.86 9.27
N PHE A 150 -9.68 2.68 8.98
CA PHE A 150 -8.27 2.31 9.07
C PHE A 150 -7.47 3.53 9.52
N SER A 151 -6.52 3.30 10.43
CA SER A 151 -5.57 4.30 10.89
C SER A 151 -4.14 3.81 10.67
N ALA A 152 -3.26 4.71 10.26
CA ALA A 152 -1.82 4.51 10.31
C ALA A 152 -1.16 5.81 10.77
N ASP A 153 -0.16 5.70 11.65
CA ASP A 153 0.68 6.82 12.05
C ASP A 153 2.12 6.47 11.69
N GLN A 154 2.79 7.36 10.95
CA GLN A 154 4.13 7.15 10.41
C GLN A 154 5.03 8.36 10.70
N LYS A 155 6.34 8.14 10.72
CA LYS A 155 7.38 9.16 10.99
C LYS A 155 8.55 9.05 10.03
N ALA A 156 9.24 10.15 9.82
CA ALA A 156 10.48 10.22 9.06
C ALA A 156 11.53 9.23 9.57
N THR A 157 12.18 8.53 8.64
CA THR A 157 13.38 7.71 8.90
C THR A 157 14.67 8.44 8.53
N ASP A 158 14.57 9.49 7.72
CA ASP A 158 15.67 10.27 7.18
C ASP A 158 15.17 11.63 6.67
N CYS A 159 16.12 12.52 6.32
CA CYS A 159 15.83 13.83 5.72
C CYS A 159 15.62 13.76 4.20
N SER A 160 15.46 12.59 3.60
CA SER A 160 15.03 12.43 2.19
C SER A 160 13.50 12.33 2.06
N GLY A 161 12.78 12.44 3.18
CA GLY A 161 11.32 12.41 3.22
C GLY A 161 10.74 10.99 3.24
N ASN A 162 11.55 9.94 3.47
CA ASN A 162 11.02 8.60 3.64
C ASN A 162 10.42 8.44 5.05
N ILE A 163 9.32 7.69 5.17
CA ILE A 163 8.61 7.47 6.44
C ILE A 163 8.31 5.99 6.71
N SER A 164 8.34 5.60 7.98
CA SER A 164 7.97 4.27 8.47
C SER A 164 6.97 4.34 9.63
N GLY A 165 6.35 3.20 9.94
CA GLY A 165 5.42 3.06 11.06
C GLY A 165 4.86 1.63 11.13
N PRO A 166 4.17 1.29 12.24
CA PRO A 166 3.68 -0.06 12.49
C PRO A 166 2.50 -0.43 11.58
N PHE A 167 2.48 -1.66 11.09
CA PHE A 167 1.34 -2.27 10.40
C PHE A 167 1.02 -3.64 11.01
N GLU A 168 -0.11 -3.73 11.71
CA GLU A 168 -0.55 -4.97 12.35
C GLU A 168 -1.12 -5.96 11.33
N SER A 169 -0.50 -7.14 11.20
CA SER A 169 -0.99 -8.22 10.36
C SER A 169 -0.55 -9.60 10.87
N PHE A 170 -1.40 -10.61 10.69
CA PHE A 170 -1.18 -11.99 11.17
C PHE A 170 -0.89 -12.12 12.69
N GLY A 171 -1.23 -11.09 13.49
CA GLY A 171 -0.89 -11.04 14.92
C GLY A 171 0.54 -10.57 15.21
N MET A 172 1.15 -9.85 14.27
CA MET A 172 2.50 -9.27 14.37
C MET A 172 2.48 -7.81 13.88
N THR A 173 3.22 -6.95 14.56
CA THR A 173 3.65 -5.66 14.00
C THR A 173 4.65 -5.92 12.88
N LEU A 174 4.37 -5.38 11.68
CA LEU A 174 5.28 -5.39 10.54
C LEU A 174 5.75 -3.97 10.24
N ASP A 175 7.02 -3.83 9.86
CA ASP A 175 7.56 -2.54 9.44
C ASP A 175 7.04 -2.14 8.06
N THR A 176 6.55 -0.90 7.96
CA THR A 176 6.26 -0.24 6.70
C THR A 176 7.43 0.62 6.26
N ASN A 177 7.65 0.74 4.95
CA ASN A 177 8.54 1.76 4.40
C ASN A 177 7.80 2.51 3.29
N THR A 178 7.85 3.83 3.33
CA THR A 178 7.17 4.72 2.39
C THR A 178 8.16 5.72 1.84
N THR A 179 8.50 5.60 0.56
CA THR A 179 9.59 6.34 -0.07
C THR A 179 9.10 7.26 -1.18
N LEU A 180 9.75 8.42 -1.32
CA LEU A 180 9.48 9.35 -2.42
C LEU A 180 10.17 8.91 -3.71
N ILE A 181 9.49 9.06 -4.84
CA ILE A 181 10.01 8.78 -6.18
C ILE A 181 9.79 10.03 -7.03
N GLY A 182 10.71 10.99 -6.93
CA GLY A 182 10.57 12.31 -7.54
C GLY A 182 9.43 13.14 -6.94
N ASP A 183 8.99 14.17 -7.68
CA ASP A 183 8.03 15.17 -7.21
C ASP A 183 6.55 14.78 -7.32
N ASP A 184 6.22 13.58 -7.84
CA ASP A 184 4.84 13.18 -8.13
C ASP A 184 4.45 11.77 -7.67
N THR A 185 5.37 10.98 -7.10
CA THR A 185 5.11 9.57 -6.80
C THR A 185 5.59 9.18 -5.40
N VAL A 186 4.76 8.42 -4.69
CA VAL A 186 5.03 7.85 -3.36
C VAL A 186 4.86 6.33 -3.43
N LEU A 187 5.83 5.59 -2.92
CA LEU A 187 5.84 4.12 -2.89
C LEU A 187 5.77 3.63 -1.44
N TYR A 188 4.66 3.03 -1.05
CA TYR A 188 4.46 2.34 0.23
C TYR A 188 4.69 0.83 0.06
N GLN A 189 5.45 0.22 0.98
CA GLN A 189 5.68 -1.23 1.02
C GLN A 189 5.54 -1.79 2.43
N VAL A 190 5.06 -3.02 2.53
CA VAL A 190 5.07 -3.83 3.75
C VAL A 190 5.80 -5.14 3.47
N ARG A 191 6.69 -5.51 4.39
CA ARG A 191 7.52 -6.72 4.28
C ARG A 191 7.39 -7.61 5.51
N MET A 192 7.61 -8.90 5.31
CA MET A 192 7.80 -9.86 6.40
C MET A 192 9.23 -9.76 6.95
N PRO A 193 9.50 -10.29 8.16
CA PRO A 193 10.86 -10.30 8.75
C PRO A 193 11.93 -11.06 7.94
N ASP A 194 11.54 -11.87 6.95
CA ASP A 194 12.45 -12.52 5.98
C ASP A 194 12.78 -11.63 4.76
N GLY A 195 12.28 -10.40 4.73
CA GLY A 195 12.44 -9.43 3.65
C GLY A 195 11.45 -9.60 2.49
N SER A 196 10.64 -10.66 2.46
CA SER A 196 9.63 -10.87 1.41
C SER A 196 8.55 -9.79 1.46
N ILE A 197 8.14 -9.32 0.28
CA ILE A 197 7.08 -8.31 0.15
C ILE A 197 5.71 -8.97 0.29
N ILE A 198 4.81 -8.34 1.05
CA ILE A 198 3.40 -8.76 1.18
C ILE A 198 2.41 -7.71 0.70
N GLN A 199 2.83 -6.45 0.63
CA GLN A 199 2.05 -5.37 0.04
C GLN A 199 2.97 -4.35 -0.63
N ASN A 200 2.58 -3.91 -1.82
CA ASN A 200 3.14 -2.77 -2.54
C ASN A 200 1.98 -1.82 -2.85
N GLN A 201 2.15 -0.51 -2.66
CA GLN A 201 1.23 0.52 -3.13
C GLN A 201 2.03 1.66 -3.78
N LEU A 202 1.72 1.96 -5.04
CA LEU A 202 2.19 3.16 -5.72
C LEU A 202 1.07 4.21 -5.71
N THR A 203 1.36 5.40 -5.21
CA THR A 203 0.54 6.60 -5.32
C THR A 203 1.17 7.58 -6.31
N THR A 204 0.40 8.04 -7.29
CA THR A 204 0.79 9.13 -8.21
C THR A 204 -0.07 10.35 -7.96
N LEU A 205 0.56 11.52 -7.88
CA LEU A 205 0.04 12.80 -7.40
C LEU A 205 0.21 13.91 -8.46
N PRO A 206 -0.57 13.92 -9.56
CA PRO A 206 -0.47 14.98 -10.55
C PRO A 206 -0.80 16.37 -9.93
N PRO A 207 -0.26 17.48 -10.47
CA PRO A 207 -0.44 18.82 -9.91
C PRO A 207 -1.81 19.43 -10.26
N ASN A 208 -2.90 18.75 -9.91
CA ASN A 208 -4.28 19.09 -10.25
C ASN A 208 -5.31 18.67 -9.19
N ASP A 209 -4.87 18.47 -7.93
CA ASP A 209 -5.68 17.97 -6.81
C ASP A 209 -6.41 16.64 -7.08
N SER A 210 -5.85 15.81 -7.96
CA SER A 210 -6.18 14.40 -8.09
C SER A 210 -5.03 13.51 -7.63
N ARG A 211 -5.33 12.28 -7.23
CA ARG A 211 -4.33 11.23 -7.08
C ARG A 211 -4.88 9.89 -7.54
N VAL A 212 -3.97 9.03 -7.97
CA VAL A 212 -4.26 7.68 -8.41
C VAL A 212 -3.39 6.74 -7.61
N ARG A 213 -3.98 5.69 -7.03
CA ARG A 213 -3.22 4.66 -6.32
C ARG A 213 -3.50 3.29 -6.90
N THR A 214 -2.46 2.46 -6.95
CA THR A 214 -2.59 1.02 -7.19
C THR A 214 -1.86 0.28 -6.08
N ALA A 215 -2.46 -0.77 -5.53
CA ALA A 215 -1.77 -1.65 -4.59
C ALA A 215 -1.94 -3.12 -4.96
N GLN A 216 -0.91 -3.91 -4.71
CA GLN A 216 -0.87 -5.35 -4.95
C GLN A 216 -0.48 -6.08 -3.67
N GLY A 217 -1.22 -7.14 -3.36
CA GLY A 217 -0.94 -8.05 -2.25
C GLY A 217 -0.17 -9.27 -2.71
N PHE A 218 0.71 -9.76 -1.85
CA PHE A 218 1.52 -10.96 -2.09
C PHE A 218 1.52 -11.87 -0.87
N PHE A 219 1.60 -13.18 -1.09
CA PHE A 219 1.80 -14.19 -0.05
C PHE A 219 2.61 -15.35 -0.63
N SER A 220 3.68 -15.76 0.06
CA SER A 220 4.62 -16.80 -0.42
C SER A 220 5.09 -16.58 -1.87
N GLY A 221 5.38 -15.33 -2.24
CA GLY A 221 5.80 -14.92 -3.59
C GLY A 221 4.71 -14.92 -4.68
N SER A 222 3.47 -15.28 -4.34
CA SER A 222 2.32 -15.28 -5.26
C SER A 222 1.44 -14.05 -5.05
N SER A 223 0.87 -13.49 -6.12
CA SER A 223 -0.11 -12.40 -6.02
C SER A 223 -1.39 -12.90 -5.35
N THR A 224 -1.97 -12.10 -4.45
CA THR A 224 -3.20 -12.42 -3.71
C THR A 224 -4.35 -11.46 -4.00
N TYR A 225 -4.06 -10.18 -4.24
CA TYR A 225 -5.03 -9.17 -4.61
C TYR A 225 -4.39 -8.05 -5.46
N ALA A 226 -5.21 -7.30 -6.18
CA ALA A 226 -4.84 -6.04 -6.82
C ALA A 226 -5.92 -4.99 -6.58
N SER A 227 -5.57 -3.71 -6.54
CA SER A 227 -6.51 -2.62 -6.24
C SER A 227 -6.20 -1.36 -7.02
N TYR A 228 -7.23 -0.53 -7.23
CA TYR A 228 -7.16 0.70 -7.99
C TYR A 228 -8.07 1.77 -7.37
N TYR A 229 -7.46 2.86 -6.91
CA TYR A 229 -8.12 3.97 -6.22
C TYR A 229 -8.00 5.25 -7.06
N ARG A 230 -9.11 5.96 -7.23
CA ARG A 230 -9.22 7.18 -8.06
C ARG A 230 -9.77 8.30 -7.18
N GLU A 231 -8.97 9.30 -6.87
CA GLU A 231 -9.25 10.24 -5.78
C GLU A 231 -9.09 11.69 -6.20
N ARG A 232 -9.88 12.57 -5.57
CA ARG A 232 -9.74 14.03 -5.64
C ARG A 232 -9.62 14.62 -4.23
N LYS A 233 -8.88 15.71 -4.12
CA LYS A 233 -8.78 16.51 -2.90
C LYS A 233 -10.07 17.31 -2.71
N VAL A 234 -10.43 17.56 -1.45
CA VAL A 234 -11.66 18.27 -1.05
C VAL A 234 -11.40 19.16 0.16
N THR A 235 -12.34 20.05 0.49
CA THR A 235 -12.34 20.71 1.80
C THR A 235 -12.82 19.74 2.89
N GLN A 236 -12.52 20.03 4.16
CA GLN A 236 -13.06 19.27 5.30
C GLN A 236 -14.59 19.27 5.32
N GLU A 237 -15.22 20.41 5.01
CA GLU A 237 -16.68 20.53 4.93
C GLU A 237 -17.25 19.62 3.83
N GLU A 238 -16.69 19.68 2.61
CA GLU A 238 -17.11 18.84 1.49
C GLU A 238 -16.88 17.35 1.78
N PHE A 239 -15.78 17.00 2.45
CA PHE A 239 -15.47 15.63 2.87
C PHE A 239 -16.59 15.02 3.73
N PHE A 240 -17.02 15.72 4.78
CA PHE A 240 -18.08 15.22 5.67
C PHE A 240 -19.47 15.27 5.03
N GLN A 241 -19.76 16.26 4.17
CA GLN A 241 -20.99 16.29 3.35
C GLN A 241 -21.07 15.08 2.41
N LEU A 242 -19.98 14.75 1.71
CA LEU A 242 -19.90 13.59 0.82
C LEU A 242 -19.94 12.26 1.59
N LEU A 243 -19.35 12.19 2.79
CA LEU A 243 -19.39 11.01 3.65
C LEU A 243 -20.82 10.71 4.11
N ALA A 244 -21.55 11.73 4.56
CA ALA A 244 -22.96 11.61 4.92
C ALA A 244 -23.82 11.22 3.71
N ALA A 245 -23.60 11.83 2.54
CA ALA A 245 -24.31 11.48 1.31
C ALA A 245 -24.06 10.02 0.88
N ALA A 246 -22.83 9.53 0.97
CA ALA A 246 -22.47 8.16 0.64
C ALA A 246 -23.04 7.12 1.64
N ARG A 247 -23.12 7.46 2.93
CA ARG A 247 -23.82 6.64 3.94
C ARG A 247 -25.31 6.48 3.61
N VAL A 248 -25.97 7.56 3.19
CA VAL A 248 -27.37 7.53 2.74
C VAL A 248 -27.53 6.75 1.43
N GLU A 249 -26.66 6.96 0.44
CA GLU A 249 -26.66 6.26 -0.84
C GLU A 249 -26.52 4.74 -0.69
N TYR A 250 -25.65 4.30 0.22
CA TYR A 250 -25.42 2.88 0.51
C TYR A 250 -26.31 2.35 1.65
N ASN A 251 -27.23 3.17 2.18
CA ASN A 251 -28.14 2.81 3.26
C ASN A 251 -27.40 2.18 4.46
N ILE A 252 -26.28 2.77 4.85
CA ILE A 252 -25.50 2.38 6.04
C ILE A 252 -26.25 2.84 7.28
N LEU A 253 -26.34 1.98 8.30
CA LEU A 253 -27.00 2.34 9.56
C LEU A 253 -26.07 3.15 10.45
N GLU A 254 -26.65 4.12 11.17
CA GLU A 254 -25.90 4.99 12.10
C GLU A 254 -25.21 4.21 13.23
N THR A 255 -25.80 3.08 13.65
CA THR A 255 -25.22 2.14 14.61
C THR A 255 -23.98 1.39 14.11
N ASP A 256 -23.74 1.41 12.80
CA ASP A 256 -22.63 0.72 12.14
C ASP A 256 -21.53 1.74 11.71
N HIS A 257 -21.77 3.06 11.84
CA HIS A 257 -20.81 4.12 11.52
C HIS A 257 -19.51 3.97 12.32
N CYS A 258 -18.37 3.91 11.61
CA CYS A 258 -17.04 3.64 12.12
C CYS A 258 -16.91 2.39 13.01
N GLY A 259 -17.92 1.49 13.00
CA GLY A 259 -18.03 0.38 13.95
C GLY A 259 -17.07 -0.77 13.70
N TYR A 260 -16.38 -0.82 12.55
CA TYR A 260 -15.50 -1.91 12.14
C TYR A 260 -14.12 -1.44 11.70
N ASP A 261 -13.09 -2.22 12.05
CA ASP A 261 -11.71 -2.03 11.60
C ASP A 261 -11.44 -2.67 10.22
N ASN A 262 -10.18 -2.58 9.75
CA ASN A 262 -9.74 -3.26 8.54
C ASN A 262 -9.79 -4.81 8.65
N THR A 263 -9.63 -5.37 9.86
CA THR A 263 -9.66 -6.81 10.15
C THR A 263 -11.07 -7.43 10.30
N ASN A 264 -12.12 -6.62 10.11
CA ASN A 264 -13.54 -6.95 10.28
C ASN A 264 -13.94 -7.23 11.75
N GLN A 265 -13.30 -6.59 12.71
CA GLN A 265 -13.61 -6.64 14.15
C GLN A 265 -14.18 -5.30 14.65
N PRO A 266 -14.93 -5.27 15.75
CA PRO A 266 -15.51 -4.03 16.26
C PRO A 266 -14.43 -3.04 16.70
N SER A 267 -14.48 -1.82 16.17
CA SER A 267 -13.38 -0.83 16.17
C SER A 267 -12.94 -0.29 17.53
N GLN A 268 -13.82 -0.35 18.55
CA GLN A 268 -13.66 0.28 19.86
C GLN A 268 -13.49 1.81 19.85
N THR A 269 -13.90 2.50 18.78
CA THR A 269 -13.80 3.96 18.65
C THR A 269 -14.99 4.55 17.88
N THR A 270 -15.34 5.79 18.17
CA THR A 270 -16.34 6.58 17.42
C THR A 270 -15.74 7.20 16.16
N CYS A 271 -16.59 7.73 15.26
CA CYS A 271 -16.09 8.51 14.13
C CYS A 271 -15.37 9.80 14.55
N ASP A 272 -15.85 10.47 15.61
CA ASP A 272 -15.30 11.75 16.04
C ASP A 272 -13.90 11.56 16.65
N GLU A 273 -13.73 10.53 17.50
CA GLU A 273 -12.42 10.10 17.99
C GLU A 273 -11.47 9.66 16.86
N HIS A 274 -11.97 8.89 15.88
CA HIS A 274 -11.16 8.43 14.74
C HIS A 274 -10.66 9.58 13.86
N PHE A 275 -11.52 10.56 13.54
CA PHE A 275 -11.15 11.72 12.73
C PHE A 275 -10.47 12.84 13.52
N GLY A 276 -10.47 12.79 14.85
CA GLY A 276 -9.95 13.87 15.71
C GLY A 276 -10.86 15.11 15.70
N LEU A 277 -12.17 14.92 15.55
CA LEU A 277 -13.16 16.00 15.58
C LEU A 277 -13.38 16.41 17.04
N ASP A 278 -12.73 17.50 17.46
CA ASP A 278 -12.78 17.99 18.83
C ASP A 278 -14.14 18.64 19.16
N LEU A 279 -15.06 17.83 19.70
CA LEU A 279 -16.35 18.26 20.23
C LEU A 279 -16.27 19.14 21.49
N SER A 280 -15.06 19.50 21.96
CA SER A 280 -14.86 20.48 23.04
C SER A 280 -14.54 21.90 22.54
N ALA A 281 -14.58 22.13 21.22
CA ALA A 281 -14.24 23.39 20.56
C ALA A 281 -15.46 24.24 20.09
N GLU A 282 -16.56 24.26 20.86
CA GLU A 282 -17.69 25.22 20.73
C GLU A 282 -17.95 25.97 22.06
#